data_AF-A0A0K9P313-F1
#
_entry.id   AF-A0A0K9P313-F1
#
_cell.length_a   1.000
_cell.length_b   1.000
_cell.length_c   1.000
_cell.angle_alpha   90.00
_cell.angle_beta   90.00
_cell.angle_gamma   90.00
#
_symmetry.space_group_name_H-M   'P 1'
#
loop_
_entity.id
_entity.type
_entity.pdbx_description
1 polymer ?
#
loop_
_entity_poly.entity_id
_entity_poly.type
_entity_poly.pdbx_seq_one_letter_code
_entity_poly.pdbx_strand_id
1 'polypeptide(L)' 'MIPLFMMFAGGPIGSGKQWFSWIHLNDLVNLICESIANPSYQGK' A
#
# COMPACT_ATOMS: atom_id res chain seq x y z
N MET A 1 -1.89 -7.59 -12.80
CA MET A 1 -1.30 -6.24 -12.83
C MET A 1 0.22 -6.24 -12.93
N ILE A 2 0.93 -7.15 -12.25
CA ILE A 2 2.40 -7.25 -12.32
C ILE A 2 2.92 -7.41 -13.77
N PRO A 3 2.33 -8.25 -14.65
CA PRO A 3 2.84 -8.40 -16.01
C PRO A 3 2.74 -7.11 -16.86
N LEU A 4 1.62 -6.37 -16.80
CA LEU A 4 1.46 -5.10 -17.51
C LEU A 4 2.41 -4.01 -16.99
N PHE A 5 2.56 -3.94 -15.66
CA PHE A 5 3.51 -3.02 -15.04
C PHE A 5 4.95 -3.29 -15.48
N MET A 6 5.36 -4.58 -15.52
CA MET A 6 6.69 -4.98 -15.99
C MET A 6 6.93 -4.72 -17.48
N MET A 7 5.86 -4.66 -18.28
CA MET A 7 5.93 -4.28 -19.70
C MET A 7 5.87 -2.77 -19.93
N PHE A 8 5.85 -1.96 -18.87
CA PHE A 8 5.60 -0.51 -18.92
C PHE A 8 4.31 -0.13 -19.69
N ALA A 9 3.38 -1.09 -19.83
CA ALA A 9 2.12 -0.91 -20.51
C ALA A 9 1.12 -0.35 -19.50
N GLY A 10 0.92 0.97 -19.55
CA GLY A 10 -0.09 1.67 -18.77
C GLY A 10 -1.51 1.41 -19.28
N GLY A 11 -2.48 1.46 -18.37
CA GLY A 11 -3.90 1.35 -18.71
C GLY A 11 -4.78 1.41 -17.46
N PRO A 12 -6.08 1.74 -17.61
CA PRO A 12 -7.00 1.72 -16.47
C PRO A 12 -7.10 0.30 -15.93
N ILE A 13 -6.96 0.15 -14.61
CA ILE A 13 -7.22 -1.12 -13.94
C ILE A 13 -8.75 -1.30 -13.90
N GLY A 14 -9.28 -2.38 -14.47
CA GLY A 14 -10.72 -2.66 -14.47
C GLY A 14 -11.54 -1.55 -15.13
N SER A 15 -12.51 -0.98 -14.39
CA SER A 15 -13.38 0.11 -14.88
C SER A 15 -12.77 1.50 -14.67
N GLY A 16 -11.63 1.61 -13.98
CA GLY A 16 -11.00 2.88 -13.60
C GLY A 16 -11.73 3.65 -12.49
N LYS A 17 -12.84 3.11 -11.96
CA LYS A 17 -13.64 3.74 -10.90
C LYS A 17 -13.32 3.23 -9.50
N GLN A 18 -12.45 2.21 -9.39
CA GLN A 18 -12.04 1.69 -8.09
C GLN A 18 -11.16 2.68 -7.34
N TRP A 19 -11.37 2.75 -6.04
CA TRP A 19 -10.46 3.43 -5.13
C TRP A 19 -9.18 2.62 -4.99
N PHE A 20 -8.04 3.29 -5.08
CA PHE A 20 -6.74 2.67 -4.85
C PHE A 20 -6.16 3.20 -3.55
N SER A 21 -6.10 2.34 -2.53
CA SER A 21 -5.42 2.69 -1.28
C SER A 21 -3.93 2.86 -1.56
N TRP A 22 -3.41 4.06 -1.30
CA TRP A 22 -2.02 4.41 -1.51
C TRP A 22 -1.39 4.89 -0.21
N ILE A 23 -0.21 4.38 0.10
CA ILE A 23 0.64 4.82 1.20
C ILE A 23 2.09 4.84 0.70
N HIS A 24 2.86 5.83 1.11
CA HIS A 24 4.28 5.88 0.78
C HIS A 24 5.04 4.78 1.52
N LEU A 25 6.07 4.21 0.88
CA LEU A 25 6.82 3.07 1.46
C LEU A 25 7.41 3.41 2.84
N ASN A 26 8.01 4.59 2.99
CA ASN A 26 8.61 5.00 4.26
C ASN A 26 7.55 5.15 5.37
N ASP A 27 6.35 5.60 5.02
CA ASP A 27 5.27 5.76 6.00
C ASP A 27 4.78 4.40 6.47
N LEU A 28 4.67 3.43 5.57
CA LEU A 28 4.33 2.06 5.92
C LEU A 28 5.38 1.42 6.84
N VAL A 29 6.67 1.58 6.52
CA VAL A 29 7.77 1.06 7.34
C VAL A 29 7.74 1.69 8.74
N ASN A 30 7.62 3.02 8.81
CA ASN A 30 7.56 3.73 10.09
C ASN A 30 6.35 3.32 10.91
N LEU A 31 5.19 3.11 10.28
CA LEU A 31 3.97 2.67 10.95
C LEU A 31 4.16 1.28 11.57
N ILE A 32 4.83 0.36 10.86
CA ILE A 32 5.16 -0.96 11.40
C ILE A 32 6.17 -0.86 12.55
N CYS A 33 7.18 -0.01 12.44
CA CYS A 33 8.15 0.20 13.52
C CYS A 33 7.48 0.80 14.78
N GLU A 34 6.62 1.80 14.59
CA GLU A 34 5.86 2.46 15.67
C GLU A 34 4.91 1.47 16.36
N SER A 35 4.22 0.62 15.59
CA SER A 35 3.28 -0.36 16.15
C SER A 35 3.96 -1.41 17.03
N ILE A 36 5.23 -1.74 16.76
CA ILE A 36 6.04 -2.66 17.56
C ILE A 36 6.66 -1.94 18.77
N ALA A 37 7.11 -0.70 18.60
CA ALA A 37 7.81 0.06 19.64
C ALA A 37 6.86 0.56 20.74
N ASN A 38 5.60 0.82 20.41
CA ASN A 38 4.66 1.46 21.30
C ASN A 38 3.66 0.44 21.90
N PRO A 39 3.80 0.09 23.19
CA PRO A 39 2.97 -0.93 23.84
C PRO A 39 1.52 -0.47 24.08
N SER A 40 1.18 0.80 23.80
CA SER A 40 -0.21 1.26 23.90
C SER A 40 -1.10 0.70 22.78
N TYR A 41 -0.51 0.26 21.66
CA TYR A 41 -1.24 -0.37 20.58
C TYR A 41 -1.50 -1.85 20.91
N GLN A 42 -2.77 -2.21 20.97
CA GLN A 42 -3.23 -3.57 21.24
C GLN A 42 -4.30 -3.96 20.21
N GLY A 43 -4.20 -5.18 19.69
CA GLY A 43 -5.26 -5.78 18.91
C GLY A 43 -6.49 -6.07 19.76
N LYS A 44 -7.66 -6.15 19.13
CA LYS A 44 -8.86 -6.73 19.75
C LYS A 44 -8.89 -8.24 19.55
#